data_AF-A0A943W887-F1
#
_entry.id   AF-A0A943W887-F1
#
_cell.length_a   1.000
_cell.length_b   1.000
_cell.length_c   1.000
_cell.angle_alpha   90.00
_cell.angle_beta   90.00
_cell.angle_gamma   90.00
#
_symmetry.space_group_name_H-M   'P 1'
#
loop_
_entity.id
_entity.type
_entity.pdbx_description
1 polymer ?
#
loop_
_entity_poly.entity_id
_entity_poly.type
_entity_poly.pdbx_seq_one_letter_code
_entity_poly.pdbx_strand_id
1 'polypeptide(L)'
;APNYNSYKSLSANGTTYTVGSGALASYSCGWVLFNSQNVNPLEAPSLWYINGAEVGRQIGLNDGWDDNNSAMFLLTTGNSFRLNGRSTNDRLWFYPCKGF
;
A
#
# COMPACT_ATOMS: atom_id res chain seq x y z
N ALA A 1 9.84 11.35 -9.91
CA ALA A 1 10.33 9.98 -9.69
C ALA A 1 10.37 9.66 -8.19
N PRO A 2 10.23 8.39 -7.78
CA PRO A 2 10.32 7.98 -6.38
C PRO A 2 11.73 8.24 -5.81
N ASN A 3 11.81 8.65 -4.56
CA ASN A 3 13.07 8.69 -3.81
C ASN A 3 13.30 7.34 -3.11
N TYR A 4 13.93 6.39 -3.79
CA TYR A 4 14.17 5.06 -3.20
C TYR A 4 15.16 5.05 -2.02
N ASN A 5 15.88 6.15 -1.78
CA ASN A 5 16.78 6.30 -0.63
C ASN A 5 16.05 6.74 0.65
N SER A 6 14.77 7.12 0.55
CA SER A 6 13.97 7.55 1.70
C SER A 6 12.54 7.03 1.57
N TYR A 7 12.05 6.31 2.56
CA TYR A 7 10.69 5.81 2.56
C TYR A 7 10.08 5.86 3.96
N LYS A 8 8.75 5.83 4.00
CA LYS A 8 7.97 5.60 5.21
C LYS A 8 7.38 4.21 5.15
N SER A 9 7.62 3.40 6.18
CA SER A 9 6.85 2.18 6.42
C SER A 9 5.56 2.57 7.12
N LEU A 10 4.43 2.20 6.54
CA LEU A 10 3.10 2.53 7.03
C LEU A 10 2.39 1.25 7.48
N SER A 11 1.34 1.39 8.30
CA SER A 11 0.62 0.23 8.79
C SER A 11 -0.25 -0.37 7.68
N ALA A 12 -0.23 -1.70 7.59
CA ALA A 12 -1.01 -2.49 6.65
C ALA A 12 -2.30 -3.04 7.27
N ASN A 13 -2.81 -2.43 8.34
CA ASN A 13 -3.98 -2.90 9.10
C ASN A 13 -5.30 -2.19 8.72
N GLY A 14 -5.33 -1.51 7.57
CA GLY A 14 -6.50 -0.77 7.10
C GLY A 14 -6.51 0.73 7.45
N THR A 15 -5.50 1.25 8.14
CA THR A 15 -5.35 2.71 8.37
C THR A 15 -5.30 3.48 7.04
N THR A 16 -6.12 4.52 6.93
CA THR A 16 -6.10 5.45 5.78
C THR A 16 -5.07 6.54 5.96
N TYR A 17 -4.20 6.68 4.98
CA TYR A 17 -3.22 7.77 4.86
C TYR A 17 -3.63 8.70 3.73
N THR A 18 -3.30 9.99 3.87
CA THR A 18 -3.55 11.00 2.83
C THR A 18 -2.28 11.80 2.58
N VAL A 19 -1.87 11.90 1.32
CA VAL A 19 -0.70 12.70 0.93
C VAL A 19 -0.97 14.17 1.27
N GLY A 20 -0.01 14.84 1.93
CA GLY A 20 -0.17 16.23 2.40
C GLY A 20 -0.99 16.38 3.67
N SER A 21 -1.24 15.31 4.44
CA SER A 21 -1.89 15.36 5.75
C SER A 21 -1.32 14.34 6.73
N GLY A 22 -1.49 14.61 8.03
CA GLY A 22 -1.09 13.71 9.12
C GLY A 22 0.37 13.26 9.01
N ALA A 23 0.59 11.94 8.98
CA ALA A 23 1.93 11.34 8.86
C ALA A 23 2.67 11.70 7.56
N LEU A 24 1.98 12.21 6.55
CA LEU A 24 2.53 12.58 5.24
C LEU A 24 2.36 14.08 4.93
N ALA A 25 2.18 14.93 5.96
CA ALA A 25 1.92 16.36 5.81
C ALA A 25 3.01 17.14 5.07
N SER A 26 4.27 16.70 5.14
CA SER A 26 5.39 17.37 4.46
C SER A 26 5.51 17.05 2.98
N TYR A 27 4.76 16.07 2.45
CA TYR A 27 4.95 15.57 1.09
C TYR A 27 3.81 16.01 0.17
N SER A 28 4.16 16.58 -0.99
CA SER A 28 3.19 16.96 -2.03
C SER A 28 2.88 15.81 -3.01
N CYS A 29 3.77 14.82 -3.11
CA CYS A 29 3.56 13.61 -3.86
C CYS A 29 4.46 12.47 -3.36
N GLY A 30 4.10 11.25 -3.74
CA GLY A 30 4.95 10.09 -3.56
C GLY A 30 4.37 8.84 -4.21
N TRP A 31 5.20 7.81 -4.28
CA TRP A 31 4.83 6.51 -4.80
C TRP A 31 4.47 5.61 -3.64
N VAL A 32 3.23 5.15 -3.61
CA VAL A 32 2.81 4.11 -2.67
C VAL A 32 3.10 2.74 -3.28
N LEU A 33 3.75 1.86 -2.54
CA LEU A 33 3.94 0.46 -2.88
C LEU A 33 3.08 -0.38 -1.93
N PHE A 34 2.09 -1.04 -2.51
CA PHE A 34 1.33 -2.11 -1.87
C PHE A 34 2.04 -3.42 -2.16
N ASN A 35 2.26 -4.23 -1.13
CA ASN A 35 2.86 -5.54 -1.25
C ASN A 35 2.20 -6.49 -0.25
N SER A 36 1.67 -7.61 -0.74
CA SER A 36 1.00 -8.64 0.06
C SER A 36 1.55 -10.00 -0.36
N GLN A 37 1.98 -10.83 0.59
CA GLN A 37 2.70 -12.08 0.29
C GLN A 37 2.21 -13.31 1.06
N ASN A 38 2.55 -14.48 0.51
CA ASN A 38 2.40 -15.84 1.03
C ASN A 38 0.99 -16.42 0.92
N VAL A 39 0.23 -16.32 2.01
CA VAL A 39 -1.05 -17.00 2.19
C VAL A 39 -1.96 -16.14 3.04
N ASN A 40 -3.22 -16.15 2.63
CA ASN A 40 -4.40 -15.68 3.33
C ASN A 40 -5.57 -16.60 2.97
N PRO A 41 -6.60 -16.71 3.81
CA PRO A 41 -7.81 -17.44 3.45
C PRO A 41 -8.45 -16.87 2.17
N LEU A 42 -9.00 -17.73 1.30
CA LEU A 42 -9.75 -17.33 0.10
C LEU A 42 -10.79 -16.24 0.39
N GLU A 43 -11.44 -16.32 1.55
CA GLU A 43 -12.51 -15.40 1.97
C GLU A 43 -12.00 -14.11 2.64
N ALA A 44 -10.69 -13.98 2.85
CA ALA A 44 -10.08 -12.84 3.54
C ALA A 44 -8.91 -12.24 2.73
N PRO A 45 -9.19 -11.59 1.58
CA PRO A 45 -8.16 -10.97 0.77
C PRO A 45 -7.45 -9.82 1.50
N SER A 46 -6.17 -9.62 1.20
CA SER A 46 -5.53 -8.31 1.40
C SER A 46 -6.02 -7.37 0.32
N LEU A 47 -6.60 -6.23 0.71
CA LEU A 47 -7.25 -5.29 -0.21
C LEU A 47 -6.54 -3.94 -0.22
N TRP A 48 -6.31 -3.39 -1.41
CA TRP A 48 -5.59 -2.14 -1.60
C TRP A 48 -6.53 -1.09 -2.16
N TYR A 49 -6.52 0.10 -1.54
CA TYR A 49 -7.43 1.17 -1.92
C TYR A 49 -6.69 2.47 -2.19
N ILE A 50 -7.18 3.21 -3.19
CA ILE A 50 -6.84 4.61 -3.46
C ILE A 50 -8.15 5.38 -3.59
N ASN A 51 -8.29 6.49 -2.87
CA ASN A 51 -9.49 7.34 -2.85
C ASN A 51 -10.79 6.57 -2.61
N GLY A 52 -10.71 5.53 -1.76
CA GLY A 52 -11.85 4.65 -1.44
C GLY A 52 -12.15 3.57 -2.48
N ALA A 53 -11.59 3.63 -3.69
CA ALA A 53 -11.73 2.59 -4.72
C ALA A 53 -10.70 1.48 -4.52
N GLU A 54 -11.11 0.22 -4.71
CA GLU A 54 -10.19 -0.92 -4.74
C GLU A 54 -9.36 -0.86 -6.02
N VAL A 55 -8.04 -0.92 -5.89
CA VAL A 55 -7.09 -0.86 -7.02
C VAL A 55 -6.30 -2.13 -7.22
N GLY A 56 -6.45 -3.08 -6.30
CA GLY A 56 -5.77 -4.36 -6.34
C GLY A 56 -6.05 -5.15 -5.08
N ARG A 57 -5.75 -6.44 -5.15
CA ARG A 57 -5.91 -7.37 -4.05
C ARG A 57 -4.91 -8.51 -4.15
N GLN A 58 -4.69 -9.18 -3.03
CA GLN A 58 -4.10 -10.50 -2.98
C GLN A 58 -5.11 -11.44 -2.33
N ILE A 59 -5.51 -12.46 -3.07
CA ILE A 59 -6.35 -13.56 -2.61
C ILE A 59 -5.42 -14.76 -2.46
N GLY A 60 -5.59 -15.57 -1.43
CA GLY A 60 -4.79 -16.77 -1.27
C GLY A 60 -5.43 -17.95 -1.98
N LEU A 61 -4.62 -18.95 -2.27
CA LEU A 61 -5.09 -20.24 -2.74
C LEU A 61 -5.25 -21.17 -1.52
N ASN A 62 -6.37 -21.88 -1.40
CA ASN A 62 -6.54 -22.90 -0.35
C ASN A 62 -5.34 -23.85 -0.37
N ASP A 63 -4.59 -23.89 0.72
CA ASP A 63 -3.37 -24.70 0.91
C ASP A 63 -2.28 -24.52 -0.17
N GLY A 64 -2.33 -23.42 -0.92
CA GLY A 64 -1.39 -23.08 -2.00
C GLY A 64 -0.68 -21.76 -1.74
N TRP A 65 0.60 -21.70 -2.12
CA TRP A 65 1.34 -20.45 -2.20
C TRP A 65 0.70 -19.60 -3.31
N ASP A 66 0.24 -18.40 -3.00
CA ASP A 66 -0.11 -17.43 -4.04
C ASP A 66 0.85 -16.25 -3.97
N ASP A 67 1.36 -15.90 -5.15
CA ASP A 67 2.61 -15.19 -5.30
C ASP A 67 2.53 -13.73 -4.80
N ASN A 68 3.73 -13.18 -4.65
CA ASN A 68 4.04 -11.85 -4.13
C ASN A 68 3.36 -10.70 -4.92
N ASN A 69 2.08 -10.45 -4.65
CA ASN A 69 1.32 -9.42 -5.35
C ASN A 69 1.77 -8.04 -4.89
N SER A 70 2.22 -7.25 -5.87
CA SER A 70 2.68 -5.89 -5.63
C SER A 70 2.18 -4.94 -6.69
N ALA A 71 1.83 -3.72 -6.29
CA ALA A 71 1.54 -2.63 -7.21
C ALA A 71 2.04 -1.31 -6.65
N MET A 72 2.54 -0.45 -7.53
CA MET A 72 3.06 0.86 -7.16
C MET A 72 2.31 1.95 -7.92
N PHE A 73 1.85 2.97 -7.20
CA PHE A 73 1.07 4.07 -7.77
C PHE A 73 1.65 5.41 -7.36
N LEU A 74 1.71 6.35 -8.30
CA LEU A 74 2.04 7.75 -8.01
C LEU A 74 0.78 8.44 -7.47
N LEU A 75 0.89 9.03 -6.28
CA LEU A 75 -0.16 9.81 -5.64
C LEU A 75 0.32 11.24 -5.35
N THR A 76 -0.61 12.17 -5.38
CA THR A 76 -0.39 13.60 -5.08
C THR A 76 -1.22 14.03 -3.87
N THR A 77 -0.94 15.22 -3.33
CA THR A 77 -1.69 15.83 -2.22
C THR A 77 -3.20 15.64 -2.35
N GLY A 78 -3.83 15.23 -1.24
CA GLY A 78 -5.26 14.97 -1.17
C GLY A 78 -5.67 13.56 -1.58
N ASN A 79 -4.82 12.80 -2.29
CA ASN A 79 -5.10 11.38 -2.51
C ASN A 79 -4.96 10.61 -1.20
N SER A 80 -5.95 9.77 -0.93
CA SER A 80 -5.97 8.85 0.20
C SER A 80 -5.68 7.43 -0.25
N PHE A 81 -5.09 6.62 0.63
CA PHE A 81 -4.80 5.23 0.35
C PHE A 81 -4.72 4.40 1.63
N ARG A 82 -4.98 3.10 1.50
CA ARG A 82 -4.84 2.14 2.60
C ARG A 82 -4.62 0.73 2.08
N LEU A 83 -3.88 -0.06 2.87
CA LEU A 83 -3.76 -1.50 2.72
C LEU A 83 -4.51 -2.14 3.88
N ASN A 84 -5.55 -2.90 3.59
CA ASN A 84 -6.26 -3.72 4.57
C ASN A 84 -5.72 -5.15 4.51
N GLY A 85 -4.66 -5.40 5.28
CA GLY A 85 -3.85 -6.60 5.21
C GLY A 85 -4.45 -7.77 5.97
N ARG A 86 -4.41 -8.94 5.34
CA ARG A 86 -4.84 -10.24 5.85
C ARG A 86 -3.86 -11.36 5.51
N SER A 87 -2.85 -11.06 4.68
CA SER A 87 -1.79 -11.98 4.32
C SER A 87 -0.76 -12.08 5.45
N THR A 88 0.06 -13.13 5.39
CA THR A 88 1.14 -13.32 6.37
C THR A 88 2.13 -12.16 6.35
N ASN A 89 2.36 -11.56 5.18
CA ASN A 89 3.28 -10.45 5.01
C ASN A 89 2.61 -9.35 4.18
N ASP A 90 1.95 -8.40 4.85
CA ASP A 90 1.51 -7.16 4.21
C ASP A 90 2.47 -6.02 4.52
N ARG A 91 2.87 -5.29 3.48
CA ARG A 91 3.78 -4.16 3.56
C ARG A 91 3.20 -3.00 2.76
N LEU A 92 3.12 -1.85 3.42
CA LEU A 92 2.73 -0.59 2.81
C LEU A 92 3.88 0.41 2.94
N TRP A 93 4.46 0.79 1.82
CA TRP A 93 5.52 1.78 1.78
C TRP A 93 5.11 3.02 1.02
N PHE A 94 5.58 4.17 1.48
CA PHE A 94 5.46 5.43 0.77
C PHE A 94 6.85 5.97 0.49
N TYR A 95 7.17 6.14 -0.79
CA TYR A 95 8.41 6.76 -1.28
C TYR A 95 8.10 8.18 -1.72
N PRO A 96 8.52 9.22 -0.97
CA PRO A 96 8.33 10.60 -1.38
C PRO A 96 8.90 10.85 -2.78
N CYS A 97 8.32 11.79 -3.50
CA CYS A 97 8.93 12.26 -4.74
C CYS A 97 10.32 12.85 -4.47
N LYS A 98 11.30 12.57 -5.34
CA LYS A 98 12.63 13.19 -5.22
C LYS A 98 12.52 14.71 -5.36
N GLY A 99 13.07 15.44 -4.38
CA GLY A 99 13.02 16.92 -4.34
C GLY A 99 11.80 17.51 -3.64
N PHE A 100 10.98 16.67 -2.98
CA PHE A 100 9.84 17.05 -2.15
C PHE A 100 9.83 16.26 -0.84
#